data_AF-A0A143YLK5-F1
#
_entry.id   AF-A0A143YLK5-F1
#
_cell.length_a   1.000
_cell.length_b   1.000
_cell.length_c   1.000
_cell.angle_alpha   90.00
_cell.angle_beta   90.00
_cell.angle_gamma   90.00
#
_symmetry.space_group_name_H-M   'P 1'
#
loop_
_entity.id
_entity.type
_entity.pdbx_description
1 polymer ?
#
loop_
_entity_poly.entity_id
_entity_poly.type
_entity_poly.pdbx_seq_one_letter_code
_entity_poly.pdbx_strand_id
1 'polypeptide(L)'
;MVNDAAHQILSFAKAHQVDTIVFEYLRQMTMPKGFRGAKRLRFKLHYWRKIAIQNKVEEMAHFEGMRISRVLANGTSMYAYDGSGKVERTPRKDLCTFQSGKEYHADLNASYNIGARFFIRAILKPLSEMRELGIQAKVPVSLVRTEQTLATLISLNQVISASADFSVSAVS
;
A
#
# COMPACT_ATOMS: atom_id res chain seq x y z
N MET A 1 -8.66 20.94 10.35
CA MET A 1 -8.28 19.52 10.22
C MET A 1 -8.09 19.09 8.77
N VAL A 2 -9.09 19.17 7.88
CA VAL A 2 -8.91 18.70 6.47
C VAL A 2 -7.82 19.48 5.74
N ASN A 3 -7.90 20.81 5.72
CA ASN A 3 -6.90 21.65 5.05
C ASN A 3 -5.51 21.49 5.66
N ASP A 4 -5.42 21.51 6.99
CA ASP A 4 -4.16 21.33 7.72
C ASP A 4 -3.49 19.98 7.40
N ALA A 5 -4.22 18.87 7.47
CA ALA A 5 -3.70 17.55 7.09
C ALA A 5 -3.28 17.49 5.62
N ALA A 6 -4.08 18.08 4.71
CA ALA A 6 -3.74 18.13 3.29
C ALA A 6 -2.47 18.94 3.03
N HIS A 7 -2.31 20.08 3.70
CA HIS A 7 -1.11 20.91 3.62
C HIS A 7 0.11 20.18 4.16
N GLN A 8 0.01 19.49 5.29
CA GLN A 8 1.14 18.71 5.85
C GLN A 8 1.58 17.59 4.91
N ILE A 9 0.63 16.84 4.34
CA ILE A 9 0.92 15.80 3.35
C ILE A 9 1.63 16.41 2.13
N LEU A 10 1.12 17.53 1.62
CA LEU A 10 1.69 18.17 0.44
C LEU A 10 3.08 18.75 0.73
N SER A 11 3.26 19.44 1.85
CA SER A 11 4.56 19.98 2.26
C SER A 11 5.62 18.89 2.38
N PHE A 12 5.24 17.75 2.96
CA PHE A 12 6.11 16.57 3.03
C PHE A 12 6.44 16.03 1.63
N ALA A 13 5.42 15.87 0.78
CA ALA A 13 5.58 15.42 -0.61
C ALA A 13 6.51 16.35 -1.42
N LYS A 14 6.37 17.67 -1.27
CA LYS A 14 7.21 18.67 -1.94
C LYS A 14 8.64 18.63 -1.44
N ALA A 15 8.85 18.52 -0.13
CA ALA A 15 10.18 18.42 0.47
C ALA A 15 10.96 17.20 -0.05
N HIS A 16 10.26 16.10 -0.34
CA HIS A 16 10.84 14.87 -0.87
C HIS A 16 10.75 14.73 -2.40
N GLN A 17 10.31 15.78 -3.11
CA GLN A 17 10.22 15.81 -4.58
C GLN A 17 9.48 14.59 -5.18
N VAL A 18 8.36 14.19 -4.56
CA VAL A 18 7.64 12.99 -4.99
C VAL A 18 6.82 13.24 -6.26
N ASP A 19 6.86 12.32 -7.22
CA ASP A 19 6.03 12.40 -8.42
C ASP A 19 4.59 11.94 -8.21
N THR A 20 4.37 11.03 -7.25
CA THR A 20 3.09 10.36 -7.06
C THR A 20 2.83 10.05 -5.59
N ILE A 21 1.66 10.46 -5.11
CA ILE A 21 1.16 10.15 -3.76
C ILE A 21 0.18 8.98 -3.89
N VAL A 22 0.39 7.94 -3.07
CA VAL A 22 -0.44 6.73 -3.09
C VAL A 22 -1.30 6.69 -1.84
N PHE A 23 -2.61 6.68 -2.02
CA PHE A 23 -3.57 6.44 -0.94
C PHE A 23 -4.13 5.02 -1.01
N GLU A 24 -4.56 4.51 0.13
CA GLU A 24 -5.49 3.39 0.13
C GLU A 24 -6.90 3.85 -0.29
N TYR A 25 -7.58 2.96 -1.03
CA TYR A 25 -8.93 3.17 -1.49
C TYR A 25 -9.92 2.85 -0.37
N LEU A 26 -10.27 3.89 0.37
CA LEU A 26 -11.24 3.84 1.45
C LEU A 26 -12.64 4.15 0.90
N ARG A 27 -13.36 3.12 0.44
CA ARG A 27 -14.79 3.22 0.09
C ARG A 27 -15.62 3.76 1.28
N GLN A 28 -16.92 3.91 1.07
CA GLN A 28 -17.87 3.97 2.19
C GLN A 28 -17.70 2.71 3.04
N MET A 29 -17.13 2.88 4.23
CA MET A 29 -16.96 1.80 5.18
C MET A 29 -18.34 1.44 5.73
N THR A 30 -18.88 0.33 5.25
CA THR A 30 -20.17 -0.19 5.70
C THR A 30 -20.00 -0.94 7.00
N MET A 31 -20.95 -0.77 7.92
CA MET A 31 -20.96 -1.52 9.16
C MET A 31 -21.37 -2.98 8.91
N PRO A 32 -20.72 -3.97 9.55
CA PRO A 32 -21.23 -5.34 9.56
C PRO A 32 -22.65 -5.38 10.14
N LYS A 33 -23.55 -6.12 9.50
CA LYS A 33 -24.92 -6.33 10.01
C LYS A 33 -24.84 -7.03 11.38
N GLY A 34 -25.63 -6.57 12.36
CA GLY A 34 -25.69 -7.19 13.69
C GLY A 34 -24.54 -6.85 14.66
N PHE A 35 -23.63 -5.93 14.30
CA PHE A 35 -22.48 -5.60 15.16
C PHE A 35 -22.90 -4.85 16.45
N ARG A 36 -22.64 -5.44 17.62
CA ARG A 36 -22.85 -4.82 18.93
C ARG A 36 -21.87 -3.64 19.09
N GLY A 37 -22.39 -2.43 19.31
CA GLY A 37 -21.58 -1.19 19.35
C GLY A 37 -21.52 -0.41 18.03
N ALA A 38 -22.33 -0.79 17.03
CA ALA A 38 -22.37 -0.13 15.74
C ALA A 38 -22.69 1.39 15.81
N LYS A 39 -23.44 1.86 16.82
CA LYS A 39 -23.74 3.29 16.98
C LYS A 39 -22.47 4.13 17.20
N ARG A 40 -21.60 3.73 18.14
CA ARG A 40 -20.34 4.45 18.44
C ARG A 40 -19.38 4.44 17.25
N LEU A 41 -19.24 3.30 16.59
CA LEU A 41 -18.39 3.19 15.40
C LEU A 41 -18.93 4.01 14.23
N ARG A 42 -20.26 4.03 14.01
CA ARG A 42 -20.90 4.92 13.03
C ARG A 42 -20.57 6.39 13.28
N PHE A 43 -20.68 6.86 14.52
CA PHE A 43 -20.32 8.23 14.87
C PHE A 43 -18.85 8.54 14.55
N LYS A 44 -17.92 7.65 14.94
CA LYS A 44 -16.49 7.83 14.59
C LYS A 44 -16.26 7.91 13.08
N LEU A 45 -16.88 7.01 12.30
CA LEU A 45 -16.75 6.98 10.85
C LEU A 45 -17.38 8.21 10.18
N HIS A 46 -18.48 8.73 10.73
CA HIS A 46 -19.15 9.93 10.23
C HIS A 46 -18.27 11.18 10.33
N TYR A 47 -17.57 11.36 11.46
CA TYR A 47 -16.66 12.48 11.65
C TYR A 47 -15.30 12.30 10.96
N TRP A 48 -14.98 11.08 10.54
CA TRP A 48 -13.74 10.84 9.81
C TRP A 48 -13.85 11.27 8.34
N ARG A 49 -13.41 12.49 8.07
CA ARG A 49 -13.41 13.16 6.76
C ARG A 49 -12.33 12.65 5.79
N LYS A 50 -12.05 11.33 5.79
CA LYS A 50 -10.98 10.71 4.97
C LYS A 50 -11.07 11.00 3.47
N ILE A 51 -12.27 10.94 2.90
CA ILE A 51 -12.50 11.22 1.47
C ILE A 51 -12.23 12.70 1.18
N ALA A 52 -12.68 13.60 2.06
CA ALA A 52 -12.44 15.02 1.90
C ALA A 52 -10.94 15.37 1.99
N ILE A 53 -10.17 14.69 2.85
CA ILE A 53 -8.71 14.84 2.91
C ILE A 53 -8.08 14.36 1.60
N GLN A 54 -8.42 13.17 1.11
CA GLN A 54 -7.86 12.64 -0.15
C GLN A 54 -8.19 13.54 -1.34
N ASN A 55 -9.44 14.01 -1.46
CA ASN A 55 -9.85 14.91 -2.53
C ASN A 55 -9.10 16.25 -2.46
N LYS A 56 -8.92 16.80 -1.25
CA LYS A 56 -8.21 18.07 -1.10
C LYS A 56 -6.73 17.93 -1.44
N VAL A 57 -6.10 16.84 -1.02
CA VAL A 57 -4.72 16.51 -1.41
C VAL A 57 -4.63 16.34 -2.92
N GLU A 58 -5.59 15.67 -3.56
CA GLU A 58 -5.61 15.47 -5.02
C GLU A 58 -5.68 16.79 -5.79
N GLU A 59 -6.57 17.71 -5.39
CA GLU A 59 -6.62 19.06 -5.97
C GLU A 59 -5.27 19.75 -5.87
N MET A 60 -4.70 19.81 -4.66
CA MET A 60 -3.44 20.53 -4.42
C MET A 60 -2.24 19.87 -5.10
N ALA A 61 -2.17 18.54 -5.08
CA ALA A 61 -1.11 17.76 -5.71
C ALA A 61 -1.09 18.00 -7.23
N HIS A 62 -2.27 18.05 -7.88
CA HIS A 62 -2.35 18.34 -9.31
C HIS A 62 -1.84 19.75 -9.65
N PHE A 63 -2.09 20.75 -8.81
CA PHE A 63 -1.52 22.10 -9.01
C PHE A 63 0.01 22.11 -8.94
N GLU A 64 0.61 21.19 -8.19
CA GLU A 64 2.07 21.03 -8.05
C GLU A 64 2.66 20.02 -9.05
N GLY A 65 1.87 19.52 -10.00
CA GLY A 65 2.32 18.54 -11.01
C GLY A 65 2.47 17.10 -10.50
N MET A 66 2.06 16.81 -9.26
CA MET A 66 2.08 15.47 -8.68
C MET A 66 0.84 14.67 -9.07
N ARG A 67 0.97 13.34 -9.17
CA ARG A 67 -0.15 12.43 -9.45
C ARG A 67 -0.70 11.79 -8.17
N ILE A 68 -1.99 11.47 -8.16
CA ILE A 68 -2.59 10.61 -7.13
C ILE A 68 -2.85 9.21 -7.68
N SER A 69 -2.52 8.20 -6.88
CA SER A 69 -2.89 6.81 -7.14
C SER A 69 -3.59 6.21 -5.93
N ARG A 70 -4.46 5.23 -6.17
CA ARG A 70 -5.18 4.50 -5.13
C ARG A 70 -4.92 3.00 -5.24
N VAL A 71 -4.77 2.34 -4.09
CA VAL A 71 -4.56 0.88 -3.97
C VAL A 71 -5.59 0.25 -3.02
N LEU A 72 -5.83 -1.06 -3.15
CA LEU A 72 -6.76 -1.76 -2.27
C LEU A 72 -6.25 -1.75 -0.82
N ALA A 73 -7.06 -1.25 0.11
CA ALA A 73 -6.76 -1.21 1.55
C ALA A 73 -6.73 -2.60 2.21
N ASN A 74 -7.47 -3.57 1.65
CA ASN A 74 -7.63 -4.86 2.30
C ASN A 74 -6.28 -5.59 2.43
N GLY A 75 -5.91 -5.93 3.67
CA GLY A 75 -4.68 -6.62 4.01
C GLY A 75 -3.42 -5.75 4.16
N THR A 76 -3.44 -4.46 3.81
CA THR A 76 -2.24 -3.60 3.90
C THR A 76 -1.68 -3.52 5.32
N SER A 77 -2.55 -3.45 6.32
CA SER A 77 -2.18 -3.43 7.74
C SER A 77 -2.24 -4.80 8.42
N MET A 78 -2.56 -5.87 7.70
CA MET A 78 -2.72 -7.23 8.26
C MET A 78 -1.43 -8.05 8.15
N TYR A 79 -0.64 -7.79 7.11
CA TYR A 79 0.60 -8.49 6.84
C TYR A 79 1.81 -7.62 7.19
N ALA A 80 2.87 -8.25 7.68
CA ALA A 80 4.14 -7.61 7.98
C ALA A 80 4.84 -7.22 6.67
N TYR A 81 5.37 -6.00 6.61
CA TYR A 81 5.98 -5.48 5.40
C TYR A 81 7.18 -6.30 4.93
N ASP A 82 7.88 -6.96 5.87
CA ASP A 82 9.03 -7.83 5.63
C ASP A 82 8.65 -9.24 5.16
N GLY A 83 7.35 -9.52 5.00
CA GLY A 83 6.86 -10.81 4.52
C GLY A 83 6.78 -11.89 5.60
N SER A 84 6.98 -11.55 6.89
CA SER A 84 6.90 -12.52 7.98
C SER A 84 5.48 -13.03 8.30
N GLY A 85 4.49 -12.80 7.43
CA GLY A 85 3.11 -13.24 7.66
C GLY A 85 2.24 -12.20 8.37
N LYS A 86 1.22 -12.66 9.11
CA LYS A 86 0.22 -11.79 9.74
C LYS A 86 0.75 -11.15 11.02
N VAL A 87 0.40 -9.89 11.25
CA VAL A 87 0.81 -9.14 12.45
C VAL A 87 -0.28 -9.17 13.52
N GLU A 88 0.15 -9.12 14.78
CA GLU A 88 -0.73 -8.92 15.93
C GLU A 88 -0.69 -7.46 16.36
N ARG A 89 -1.85 -6.80 16.51
CA ARG A 89 -1.91 -5.38 16.92
C ARG A 89 -2.12 -5.25 18.41
N THR A 90 -1.46 -4.25 19.01
CA THR A 90 -1.71 -3.88 20.40
C THR A 90 -3.16 -3.41 20.60
N PRO A 91 -3.68 -3.42 21.84
CA PRO A 91 -5.03 -2.88 22.12
C PRO A 91 -5.20 -1.41 21.69
N ARG A 92 -4.12 -0.63 21.75
CA ARG A 92 -4.07 0.78 21.29
C ARG A 92 -4.02 0.91 19.76
N LYS A 93 -3.64 -0.15 19.05
CA LYS A 93 -3.54 -0.27 17.59
C LYS A 93 -2.47 0.61 16.93
N ASP A 94 -1.66 1.30 17.71
CA ASP A 94 -0.50 2.08 17.28
C ASP A 94 0.68 1.20 16.86
N LEU A 95 0.91 0.12 17.61
CA LEU A 95 1.98 -0.85 17.39
C LEU A 95 1.42 -2.19 16.92
N CYS A 96 2.30 -2.95 16.27
CA CYS A 96 2.06 -4.33 15.89
C CYS A 96 3.32 -5.17 16.06
N THR A 97 3.14 -6.44 16.38
CA THR A 97 4.19 -7.43 16.53
C THR A 97 4.15 -8.39 15.36
N PHE A 98 5.29 -8.57 14.72
CA PHE A 98 5.47 -9.48 13.60
C PHE A 98 5.66 -10.90 14.12
N GLN A 99 5.48 -11.91 13.26
CA GLN A 99 5.72 -13.31 13.66
C GLN A 99 7.19 -13.56 14.01
N SER A 100 8.11 -12.72 13.52
CA SER A 100 9.52 -12.72 13.89
C SER A 100 9.80 -12.18 15.32
N GLY A 101 8.78 -11.69 16.03
CA GLY A 101 8.92 -11.04 17.34
C GLY A 101 9.27 -9.55 17.27
N LYS A 102 9.43 -8.99 16.06
CA LYS A 102 9.69 -7.56 15.87
C LYS A 102 8.47 -6.71 16.19
N GLU A 103 8.63 -5.71 17.06
CA GLU A 103 7.64 -4.67 17.29
C GLU A 103 7.82 -3.50 16.30
N TYR A 104 6.71 -2.98 15.78
CA TYR A 104 6.75 -1.92 14.76
C TYR A 104 5.48 -1.07 14.76
N HIS A 105 5.56 0.15 14.20
CA HIS A 105 4.40 1.01 14.00
C HIS A 105 3.45 0.44 12.96
N ALA A 106 2.18 0.26 13.33
CA ALA A 106 1.17 -0.36 12.47
C ALA A 106 0.86 0.48 11.22
N ASP A 107 0.83 1.81 11.37
CA ASP A 107 0.56 2.72 10.26
C ASP A 107 1.75 2.80 9.29
N LEU A 108 2.98 2.71 9.81
CA LEU A 108 4.18 2.69 8.98
C LEU A 108 4.31 1.36 8.22
N ASN A 109 4.02 0.23 8.88
CA ASN A 109 3.89 -1.07 8.24
C ASN A 109 2.87 -1.04 7.07
N ALA A 110 1.69 -0.47 7.32
CA ALA A 110 0.66 -0.34 6.29
C ALA A 110 1.12 0.56 5.13
N SER A 111 1.81 1.66 5.43
CA SER A 111 2.33 2.61 4.43
C SER A 111 3.33 1.96 3.47
N TYR A 112 4.24 1.11 3.98
CA TYR A 112 5.13 0.33 3.13
C TYR A 112 4.37 -0.60 2.19
N ASN A 113 3.36 -1.30 2.69
CA ASN A 113 2.56 -2.22 1.87
C ASN A 113 1.71 -1.48 0.83
N ILE A 114 1.20 -0.29 1.15
CA ILE A 114 0.47 0.58 0.21
C ILE A 114 1.39 0.99 -0.95
N GLY A 115 2.59 1.47 -0.65
CA GLY A 115 3.59 1.81 -1.66
C GLY A 115 4.01 0.60 -2.50
N ALA A 116 4.26 -0.53 -1.85
CA ALA A 116 4.65 -1.76 -2.53
C ALA A 116 3.63 -2.21 -3.58
N ARG A 117 2.33 -2.18 -3.24
CA ARG A 117 1.25 -2.53 -4.18
C ARG A 117 1.18 -1.62 -5.38
N PHE A 118 1.50 -0.34 -5.22
CA PHE A 118 1.56 0.60 -6.34
C PHE A 118 2.65 0.20 -7.33
N PHE A 119 3.86 -0.05 -6.84
CA PHE A 119 4.99 -0.45 -7.69
C PHE A 119 4.78 -1.83 -8.30
N ILE A 120 4.32 -2.83 -7.54
CA ILE A 120 4.01 -4.16 -8.08
C ILE A 120 3.00 -4.05 -9.23
N ARG A 121 1.93 -3.26 -9.06
CA ARG A 121 0.97 -3.02 -10.14
C ARG A 121 1.61 -2.34 -11.36
N ALA A 122 2.45 -1.33 -11.13
CA ALA A 122 3.13 -0.61 -12.21
C ALA A 122 4.10 -1.51 -12.99
N ILE A 123 4.77 -2.44 -12.30
CA ILE A 123 5.70 -3.41 -12.88
C ILE A 123 4.98 -4.49 -13.66
N LEU A 124 3.92 -5.07 -13.10
CA LEU A 124 3.24 -6.22 -13.71
C LEU A 124 2.36 -5.81 -14.90
N LYS A 125 1.62 -4.71 -14.78
CA LYS A 125 0.63 -4.29 -15.81
C LYS A 125 1.15 -4.22 -17.26
N PRO A 126 2.38 -3.77 -17.56
CA PRO A 126 2.90 -3.74 -18.93
C PRO A 126 3.51 -5.06 -19.42
N LEU A 127 3.60 -6.10 -18.59
CA LEU A 127 4.23 -7.35 -18.99
C LEU A 127 3.33 -8.18 -19.92
N SER A 128 3.96 -9.00 -20.76
CA SER A 128 3.26 -10.02 -21.53
C SER A 128 2.89 -11.20 -20.65
N GLU A 129 1.84 -11.92 -21.03
CA GLU A 129 1.33 -13.09 -20.30
C GLU A 129 2.43 -14.14 -20.01
N MET A 130 3.29 -14.41 -20.99
CA MET A 130 4.41 -15.35 -20.81
C MET A 130 5.39 -14.91 -19.70
N ARG A 131 5.69 -13.60 -19.62
CA ARG A 131 6.58 -13.06 -18.59
C ARG A 131 5.87 -13.02 -17.23
N GLU A 132 4.59 -12.68 -17.20
CA GLU A 132 3.78 -12.72 -15.97
C GLU A 132 3.74 -14.13 -15.38
N LEU A 133 3.50 -15.16 -16.19
CA LEU A 133 3.50 -16.57 -15.76
C LEU A 133 4.88 -17.01 -15.21
N GLY A 134 5.97 -16.60 -15.89
CA GLY A 134 7.32 -16.90 -15.42
C GLY A 134 7.66 -16.25 -14.08
N ILE A 135 7.18 -15.03 -13.84
CA ILE A 135 7.30 -14.34 -12.55
C ILE A 135 6.42 -15.01 -11.49
N GLN A 136 5.18 -15.34 -11.83
CA GLN A 136 4.25 -16.01 -10.93
C GLN A 136 4.82 -17.32 -10.39
N ALA A 137 5.47 -18.11 -11.23
CA ALA A 137 6.11 -19.36 -10.82
C ALA A 137 7.19 -19.15 -9.75
N LYS A 138 7.87 -17.99 -9.77
CA LYS A 138 8.94 -17.64 -8.82
C LYS A 138 8.43 -16.88 -7.59
N VAL A 139 7.40 -16.05 -7.75
CA VAL A 139 6.83 -15.19 -6.70
C VAL A 139 5.30 -15.31 -6.70
N PRO A 140 4.73 -16.39 -6.15
CA PRO A 140 3.28 -16.65 -6.25
C PRO A 140 2.42 -15.60 -5.54
N VAL A 141 2.90 -15.03 -4.43
CA VAL A 141 2.20 -13.99 -3.64
C VAL A 141 1.98 -12.70 -4.46
N SER A 142 2.75 -12.49 -5.53
CA SER A 142 2.59 -11.32 -6.41
C SER A 142 1.22 -11.27 -7.11
N LEU A 143 0.47 -12.38 -7.20
CA LEU A 143 -0.89 -12.37 -7.74
C LEU A 143 -1.97 -12.04 -6.71
N VAL A 144 -1.71 -12.36 -5.44
CA VAL A 144 -2.69 -12.16 -4.38
C VAL A 144 -2.61 -10.72 -3.88
N ARG A 145 -3.29 -9.81 -4.59
CA ARG A 145 -3.26 -8.36 -4.33
C ARG A 145 -3.46 -7.97 -2.86
N THR A 146 -4.24 -8.74 -2.11
CA THR A 146 -4.52 -8.50 -0.69
C THR A 146 -3.38 -8.90 0.25
N GLU A 147 -2.41 -9.67 -0.22
CA GLU A 147 -1.28 -10.19 0.56
C GLU A 147 0.06 -9.64 0.09
N GLN A 148 0.09 -8.82 -0.96
CA GLN A 148 1.29 -8.13 -1.41
C GLN A 148 1.82 -7.19 -0.32
N THR A 149 3.12 -7.35 -0.01
CA THR A 149 3.89 -6.55 0.95
C THR A 149 5.14 -5.95 0.30
N LEU A 150 5.90 -5.16 1.07
CA LEU A 150 7.21 -4.65 0.61
C LEU A 150 8.19 -5.78 0.25
N ALA A 151 8.23 -6.86 1.03
CA ALA A 151 9.03 -8.03 0.69
C ALA A 151 8.62 -8.64 -0.67
N THR A 152 7.33 -8.68 -0.99
CA THR A 152 6.87 -9.13 -2.31
C THR A 152 7.45 -8.27 -3.44
N LEU A 153 7.49 -6.94 -3.27
CA LEU A 153 8.11 -6.03 -4.24
C LEU A 153 9.61 -6.28 -4.39
N ILE A 154 10.32 -6.49 -3.28
CA ILE A 154 11.76 -6.78 -3.28
C ILE A 154 12.05 -8.07 -4.06
N SER A 155 11.33 -9.15 -3.74
CA SER A 155 11.49 -10.42 -4.46
C SER A 155 11.13 -10.30 -5.94
N LEU A 156 10.09 -9.54 -6.28
CA LEU A 156 9.71 -9.27 -7.67
C LEU A 156 10.84 -8.57 -8.44
N ASN A 157 11.44 -7.53 -7.86
CA ASN A 157 12.56 -6.82 -8.47
C ASN A 157 13.79 -7.70 -8.67
N GLN A 158 14.10 -8.58 -7.72
CA GLN A 158 15.21 -9.54 -7.85
C GLN A 158 14.99 -10.49 -9.03
N VAL A 159 13.79 -11.04 -9.18
CA VAL A 159 13.45 -11.94 -10.29
C VAL A 159 13.52 -11.22 -11.64
N ILE A 160 13.04 -9.99 -11.72
CA ILE A 160 13.08 -9.21 -12.95
C ILE A 160 14.51 -8.87 -13.35
N SER A 161 15.34 -8.45 -12.38
CA SER A 161 16.75 -8.14 -12.63
C SER A 161 17.51 -9.37 -13.13
N ALA A 162 17.34 -10.52 -12.47
CA ALA A 162 17.95 -11.78 -12.90
C ALA A 162 17.47 -12.26 -14.29
N SER A 163 16.24 -11.91 -14.69
CA SER A 163 15.73 -12.25 -16.03
C SER A 163 16.26 -11.34 -17.15
N ALA A 164 16.63 -10.10 -16.82
CA ALA A 164 17.22 -9.17 -17.78
C ALA A 164 18.67 -9.57 -18.12
N ASP A 165 19.42 -10.05 -17.13
CA ASP A 165 20.81 -10.51 -17.32
C ASP A 165 20.87 -11.71 -18.29
N PHE A 166 19.85 -12.58 -18.28
CA PHE A 166 19.80 -13.76 -19.15
C PHE A 166 19.65 -13.42 -20.66
N SER A 167 19.09 -12.25 -20.97
CA SER A 167 18.97 -11.79 -22.37
C SER A 167 20.27 -11.21 -22.95
N VAL A 168 21.19 -10.77 -22.10
CA VAL A 168 22.48 -10.17 -22.54
C VAL A 168 23.53 -11.26 -22.79
N SER A 169 23.50 -12.35 -22.01
CA SER A 169 24.41 -13.49 -22.17
C SER A 169 24.09 -14.40 -23.36
N ALA A 170 22.93 -14.26 -24.02
CA ALA A 170 22.55 -15.07 -25.19
C ALA A 170 23.00 -14.45 -26.53
N VAL A 171 23.70 -13.32 -26.50
CA VAL A 171 24.21 -12.61 -27.70
C VAL A 171 25.76 -12.56 -27.68
N SER A 172 26.41 -13.41 -26.89
CA SER A 172 27.87 -13.54 -26.80
C SER A 172 28.36 -14.84 -27.41
#